data_AF-A0A497CDS2-F1
#
_entry.id   AF-A0A497CDS2-F1
#
_cell.length_a   1.000
_cell.length_b   1.000
_cell.length_c   1.000
_cell.angle_alpha   90.00
_cell.angle_beta   90.00
_cell.angle_gamma   90.00
#
_symmetry.space_group_name_H-M   'P 1'
#
loop_
_entity.id
_entity.type
_entity.pdbx_description
1 polymer ?
#
loop_
_entity_poly.entity_id
_entity_poly.type
_entity_poly.pdbx_seq_one_letter_code
_entity_poly.pdbx_strand_id
1 'polypeptide(L)'
;MDEKTTLTDIRRRVAQFVAARDWEQFHTPKNLSNAIAIEASELMECFLWLTDAEAKAAPNDAEKRDAIIDELADVMIYSLSMANAMGIDISAAIRGKLARNEHRFPPEMWRGRARVPKNSEEIQSELEK
;
A
#
# COMPACT_ATOMS: atom_id res chain seq x y z
N MET A 1 -8.23 -2.78 -15.67
CA MET A 1 -7.03 -2.03 -15.24
C MET A 1 -7.47 -0.61 -14.88
N ASP A 2 -6.78 0.03 -13.94
CA ASP A 2 -7.12 1.36 -13.40
C ASP A 2 -6.73 2.51 -14.35
N GLU A 3 -7.10 2.39 -15.63
CA GLU A 3 -6.67 3.29 -16.70
C GLU A 3 -7.47 4.60 -16.75
N LYS A 4 -8.68 4.61 -16.16
CA LYS A 4 -9.63 5.73 -16.26
C LYS A 4 -9.89 6.43 -14.93
N THR A 5 -9.97 5.66 -13.85
CA THR A 5 -10.30 6.19 -12.52
C THR A 5 -9.04 6.78 -11.89
N THR A 6 -9.04 8.08 -11.60
CA THR A 6 -7.88 8.72 -10.98
C THR A 6 -7.87 8.50 -9.47
N LEU A 7 -6.68 8.60 -8.85
CA LEU A 7 -6.57 8.58 -7.39
C LEU A 7 -7.38 9.71 -6.74
N THR A 8 -7.47 10.86 -7.41
CA THR A 8 -8.29 11.99 -6.96
C THR A 8 -9.78 11.64 -6.93
N ASP A 9 -10.28 10.89 -7.92
CA ASP A 9 -11.68 10.46 -7.96
C ASP A 9 -12.03 9.53 -6.80
N ILE A 10 -11.18 8.52 -6.56
CA ILE A 10 -11.37 7.59 -5.44
C ILE A 10 -11.30 8.33 -4.11
N ARG A 11 -10.27 9.18 -3.93
CA ARG A 11 -10.08 9.97 -2.70
C ARG A 11 -11.28 10.87 -2.41
N ARG A 12 -11.85 11.51 -3.45
CA ARG A 12 -13.05 12.34 -3.33
C ARG A 12 -14.28 11.50 -2.99
N ARG A 13 -14.42 10.31 -3.58
CA ARG A 13 -15.53 9.40 -3.29
C ARG A 13 -15.49 8.92 -1.83
N VAL A 14 -14.31 8.59 -1.31
CA VAL A 14 -14.09 8.25 0.11
C VAL A 14 -14.47 9.42 1.00
N ALA A 15 -14.00 10.64 0.72
CA ALA A 15 -14.36 11.83 1.49
C ALA A 15 -15.89 12.06 1.52
N GLN A 16 -16.56 11.92 0.38
CA GLN A 16 -18.02 12.04 0.29
C GLN A 16 -18.74 10.97 1.10
N PHE A 17 -18.25 9.73 1.09
CA PHE A 17 -18.84 8.63 1.86
C PHE A 17 -18.78 8.89 3.38
N VAL A 18 -17.64 9.39 3.85
CA VAL A 18 -17.39 9.74 5.26
C VAL A 18 -18.25 10.94 5.67
N ALA A 19 -18.24 12.02 4.89
CA ALA A 19 -19.00 13.24 5.16
C ALA A 19 -20.52 12.99 5.19
N ALA A 20 -21.03 12.15 4.29
CA ALA A 20 -22.46 11.78 4.25
C ALA A 20 -22.96 11.08 5.53
N ARG A 21 -22.04 10.64 6.40
CA ARG A 21 -22.34 9.97 7.67
C ARG A 21 -21.89 10.77 8.90
N ASP A 22 -21.40 11.99 8.70
CA ASP A 22 -20.81 12.81 9.76
C ASP A 22 -19.66 12.07 10.51
N TRP A 23 -18.93 11.21 9.80
CA TRP A 23 -17.86 10.39 10.40
C TRP A 23 -16.51 11.09 10.51
N GLU A 24 -16.41 12.31 9.97
CA GLU A 24 -15.20 13.13 10.01
C GLU A 24 -14.71 13.35 11.46
N GLN A 25 -15.64 13.42 12.43
CA GLN A 25 -15.35 13.52 13.87
C GLN A 25 -14.58 12.31 14.44
N PHE A 26 -14.71 11.13 13.83
CA PHE A 26 -14.03 9.90 14.25
C PHE A 26 -12.71 9.68 13.50
N HIS A 27 -12.50 10.38 12.38
CA HIS A 27 -11.35 10.28 11.49
C HIS A 27 -10.13 11.05 12.01
N THR A 28 -9.79 10.85 13.28
CA THR A 28 -8.54 11.37 13.85
C THR A 28 -7.33 10.57 13.34
N PRO A 29 -6.12 11.16 13.26
CA PRO A 29 -4.92 10.43 12.82
C PRO A 29 -4.66 9.14 13.60
N LYS A 30 -4.92 9.16 14.92
CA LYS A 30 -4.80 7.97 15.78
C LYS A 30 -5.77 6.87 15.33
N ASN A 31 -7.05 7.21 15.16
CA ASN A 31 -8.07 6.22 14.82
C ASN A 31 -7.85 5.65 13.41
N LEU A 32 -7.49 6.49 12.45
CA LEU A 32 -7.20 6.05 11.08
C LEU A 32 -5.94 5.19 11.01
N SER A 33 -4.90 5.51 11.79
CA SER A 33 -3.73 4.65 11.90
C SER A 33 -4.08 3.25 12.45
N ASN A 34 -5.00 3.18 13.42
CA ASN A 34 -5.47 1.91 13.96
C ASN A 34 -6.30 1.14 12.93
N ALA A 35 -7.22 1.82 12.24
CA ALA A 35 -8.03 1.19 11.19
C ALA A 35 -7.15 0.57 10.10
N ILE A 36 -6.15 1.30 9.59
CA ILE A 36 -5.19 0.74 8.61
C ILE A 36 -4.51 -0.53 9.13
N ALA A 37 -4.12 -0.56 10.41
CA ALA A 37 -3.47 -1.73 10.99
C ALA A 37 -4.42 -2.92 11.15
N ILE A 38 -5.70 -2.67 11.42
CA ILE A 38 -6.74 -3.70 11.49
C ILE A 38 -6.94 -4.32 10.11
N GLU A 39 -7.22 -3.52 9.07
CA GLU A 39 -7.47 -4.08 7.72
C GLU A 39 -6.23 -4.75 7.14
N ALA A 40 -5.02 -4.26 7.48
CA ALA A 40 -3.79 -4.94 7.08
C ALA A 40 -3.65 -6.32 7.77
N SER A 41 -4.21 -6.48 8.97
CA SER A 41 -4.25 -7.75 9.68
C SER A 41 -5.31 -8.69 9.10
N GLU A 42 -6.48 -8.17 8.69
CA GLU A 42 -7.52 -8.93 8.00
C GLU A 42 -7.03 -9.43 6.62
N LEU A 43 -6.32 -8.57 5.87
CA LEU A 43 -5.62 -8.98 4.65
C LEU A 43 -4.58 -10.07 4.90
N MET A 44 -3.84 -9.98 6.02
CA MET A 44 -2.86 -11.01 6.39
C MET A 44 -3.55 -12.33 6.75
N GLU A 45 -4.71 -12.28 7.41
CA GLU A 45 -5.48 -13.46 7.82
C GLU A 45 -5.87 -14.34 6.64
N CYS A 46 -6.15 -13.74 5.48
CA CYS A 46 -6.41 -14.46 4.22
C CYS A 46 -5.31 -15.48 3.85
N PHE A 47 -4.09 -15.31 4.38
CA PHE A 47 -2.93 -16.14 4.07
C PHE A 47 -2.35 -16.91 5.29
N LEU A 48 -2.88 -16.69 6.50
CA LEU A 48 -2.23 -17.08 7.76
C LEU A 48 -1.86 -18.57 7.86
N TRP A 49 -2.68 -19.45 7.30
CA TRP A 49 -2.52 -20.91 7.39
C TRP A 49 -2.08 -21.56 6.08
N LEU A 50 -1.70 -20.75 5.08
CA LEU A 50 -1.32 -21.24 3.77
C LEU A 50 0.19 -21.44 3.67
N THR A 51 0.61 -22.50 3.00
CA THR A 51 1.98 -22.61 2.48
C THR A 51 2.20 -21.58 1.35
N ASP A 52 3.47 -21.28 1.02
CA ASP A 52 3.79 -20.36 -0.09
C ASP A 52 3.14 -20.76 -1.42
N ALA A 53 3.03 -22.06 -1.69
CA ALA A 53 2.40 -22.58 -2.90
C ALA A 53 0.88 -22.35 -2.90
N GLU A 54 0.23 -22.57 -1.75
CA GLU A 54 -1.21 -22.34 -1.57
C GLU A 54 -1.54 -20.84 -1.59
N ALA A 55 -0.73 -20.00 -0.94
CA ALA A 55 -0.89 -18.55 -0.95
C ALA A 55 -0.81 -17.98 -2.38
N LYS A 56 0.10 -18.51 -3.21
CA LYS A 56 0.19 -18.16 -4.64
C LYS A 56 -1.05 -18.56 -5.44
N ALA A 57 -1.67 -19.68 -5.07
CA ALA A 57 -2.86 -20.20 -5.73
C ALA A 57 -4.18 -19.62 -5.18
N ALA A 58 -4.16 -18.99 -4.01
CA ALA A 58 -5.34 -18.46 -3.34
C ALA A 58 -6.20 -17.53 -4.21
N PRO A 59 -5.65 -16.62 -5.03
CA PRO A 59 -6.46 -15.77 -5.91
C PRO A 59 -7.19 -16.49 -7.06
N ASN A 60 -6.94 -17.79 -7.26
CA ASN A 60 -7.65 -18.63 -8.25
C ASN A 60 -8.91 -19.28 -7.66
N ASP A 61 -9.04 -19.30 -6.34
CA ASP A 61 -10.26 -19.68 -5.64
C ASP A 61 -11.15 -18.44 -5.50
N ALA A 62 -12.41 -18.54 -5.90
CA ALA A 62 -13.29 -17.38 -6.01
C ALA A 62 -13.56 -16.72 -4.65
N GLU A 63 -13.84 -17.52 -3.62
CA GLU A 63 -14.17 -17.02 -2.27
C GLU A 63 -12.95 -16.35 -1.63
N LYS A 64 -11.77 -17.00 -1.71
CA LYS A 64 -10.53 -16.40 -1.22
C LYS A 64 -10.15 -15.14 -1.98
N ARG A 65 -10.36 -15.12 -3.29
CA ARG A 65 -10.06 -13.96 -4.13
C ARG A 65 -10.89 -12.76 -3.71
N ASP A 66 -12.18 -12.94 -3.47
CA ASP A 66 -13.08 -11.85 -3.09
C ASP A 66 -12.67 -11.26 -1.73
N ALA A 67 -12.39 -12.11 -0.74
CA ALA A 67 -11.87 -11.66 0.56
C ALA A 67 -10.55 -10.87 0.40
N ILE A 68 -9.58 -11.38 -0.36
CA ILE A 68 -8.31 -10.68 -0.60
C ILE A 68 -8.53 -9.30 -1.26
N ILE A 69 -9.49 -9.20 -2.19
CA ILE A 69 -9.81 -7.95 -2.88
C ILE A 69 -10.42 -6.95 -1.90
N ASP A 70 -11.37 -7.39 -1.08
CA ASP A 70 -12.06 -6.53 -0.12
C ASP A 70 -11.08 -6.00 0.94
N GLU A 71 -10.28 -6.86 1.56
CA GLU A 71 -9.33 -6.43 2.59
C GLU A 71 -8.22 -5.51 2.04
N LEU A 72 -7.73 -5.79 0.82
CA LEU A 72 -6.79 -4.89 0.17
C LEU A 72 -7.43 -3.53 -0.16
N ALA A 73 -8.70 -3.53 -0.56
CA ALA A 73 -9.43 -2.29 -0.82
C ALA A 73 -9.62 -1.48 0.46
N ASP A 74 -9.92 -2.12 1.59
CA ASP A 74 -10.14 -1.44 2.87
C ASP A 74 -8.84 -0.80 3.42
N VAL A 75 -7.69 -1.49 3.30
CA VAL A 75 -6.38 -0.88 3.58
C VAL A 75 -6.18 0.40 2.77
N MET A 76 -6.54 0.39 1.49
CA MET A 76 -6.41 1.54 0.61
C MET A 76 -7.41 2.65 0.96
N ILE A 77 -8.66 2.31 1.29
CA ILE A 77 -9.71 3.27 1.68
C ILE A 77 -9.32 4.02 2.96
N TYR A 78 -8.83 3.32 3.99
CA TYR A 78 -8.38 4.00 5.21
C TYR A 78 -7.09 4.78 5.02
N SER A 79 -6.18 4.32 4.15
CA SER A 79 -4.99 5.09 3.75
C SER A 79 -5.37 6.41 3.06
N LEU A 80 -6.37 6.39 2.17
CA LEU A 80 -6.90 7.60 1.54
C LEU A 80 -7.67 8.49 2.51
N SER A 81 -8.40 7.89 3.46
CA SER A 81 -9.07 8.61 4.55
C SER A 81 -8.06 9.35 5.43
N MET A 82 -6.92 8.72 5.74
CA MET A 82 -5.80 9.35 6.46
C MET A 82 -5.22 10.53 5.67
N ALA A 83 -4.99 10.34 4.37
CA ALA A 83 -4.51 11.42 3.52
C ALA A 83 -5.51 12.61 3.48
N ASN A 84 -6.81 12.34 3.43
CA ASN A 84 -7.85 13.38 3.50
C ASN A 84 -7.83 14.11 4.85
N ALA A 85 -7.85 13.38 5.97
CA ALA A 85 -7.88 13.95 7.31
C ALA A 85 -6.64 14.80 7.64
N MET A 86 -5.48 14.44 7.07
CA MET A 86 -4.22 15.13 7.27
C MET A 86 -3.88 16.17 6.19
N GLY A 87 -4.71 16.34 5.16
CA GLY A 87 -4.45 17.26 4.05
C GLY A 87 -3.23 16.88 3.21
N ILE A 88 -2.94 15.58 3.07
CA ILE A 88 -1.77 15.06 2.34
C ILE A 88 -2.10 14.90 0.85
N ASP A 89 -1.26 15.46 -0.02
CA ASP A 89 -1.19 15.03 -1.42
C ASP A 89 -0.48 13.68 -1.49
N ILE A 90 -1.27 12.60 -1.40
CA ILE A 90 -0.76 11.24 -1.37
C ILE A 90 -0.05 10.86 -2.68
N SER A 91 -0.49 11.40 -3.83
CA SER A 91 0.17 11.19 -5.12
C SER A 91 1.58 11.78 -5.12
N ALA A 92 1.75 13.00 -4.61
CA ALA A 92 3.06 13.63 -4.46
C ALA A 92 3.94 12.86 -3.44
N ALA A 93 3.36 12.45 -2.31
CA ALA A 93 4.07 11.68 -1.28
C ALA A 93 4.60 10.34 -1.82
N ILE A 94 3.77 9.60 -2.56
CA ILE A 94 4.15 8.33 -3.20
C ILE A 94 5.27 8.56 -4.22
N ARG A 95 5.11 9.52 -5.15
CA ARG A 95 6.15 9.83 -6.15
C ARG A 95 7.49 10.20 -5.50
N GLY A 96 7.47 11.06 -4.49
CA GLY A 96 8.68 11.43 -3.76
C GLY A 96 9.31 10.25 -3.02
N LYS A 97 8.48 9.35 -2.45
CA LYS A 97 8.98 8.13 -1.80
C LYS A 97 9.57 7.13 -2.79
N LEU A 98 8.97 6.98 -3.96
CA LEU A 98 9.49 6.14 -5.04
C LEU A 98 10.85 6.65 -5.54
N ALA A 99 10.99 7.95 -5.84
CA ALA A 99 12.27 8.53 -6.25
C ALA A 99 13.39 8.28 -5.22
N ARG A 100 13.10 8.40 -3.91
CA ARG A 100 14.06 8.04 -2.85
C ARG A 100 14.37 6.54 -2.82
N ASN A 101 13.38 5.70 -3.10
CA ASN A 101 13.58 4.25 -3.13
C ASN A 101 14.38 3.81 -4.37
N GLU A 102 14.21 4.45 -5.53
CA GLU A 102 15.02 4.18 -6.74
C GLU A 102 16.50 4.47 -6.49
N HIS A 103 16.80 5.58 -5.79
CA HIS A 103 18.15 5.88 -5.37
C HIS A 103 18.69 4.89 -4.31
N ARG A 104 17.84 4.49 -3.35
CA ARG A 104 18.24 3.54 -2.29
C ARG A 104 18.41 2.10 -2.79
N PHE A 105 17.68 1.71 -3.82
CA PHE A 105 17.62 0.35 -4.34
C PHE A 105 17.81 0.31 -5.86
N PRO A 106 18.99 0.68 -6.38
CA PRO A 106 19.21 0.74 -7.82
C PRO A 106 19.12 -0.65 -8.47
N PRO A 107 18.53 -0.78 -9.67
CA PRO A 107 18.31 -2.06 -10.34
C PRO A 107 19.57 -2.90 -10.54
N GLU A 108 20.72 -2.25 -10.78
CA GLU A 108 22.02 -2.87 -11.01
C GLU A 108 22.47 -3.70 -9.79
N MET A 109 22.11 -3.24 -8.59
CA MET A 109 22.43 -3.92 -7.34
C MET A 109 21.35 -4.89 -6.89
N TRP A 110 20.07 -4.57 -7.11
CA TRP A 110 18.95 -5.23 -6.45
C TRP A 110 18.10 -6.15 -7.32
N ARG A 111 18.34 -6.23 -8.64
CA ARG A 111 17.58 -7.13 -9.53
C ARG A 111 17.70 -8.59 -9.07
N GLY A 112 16.55 -9.19 -8.72
CA GLY A 112 16.44 -10.59 -8.27
C GLY A 112 16.98 -10.87 -6.86
N ARG A 113 17.27 -9.84 -6.06
CA ARG A 113 17.86 -9.98 -4.73
C ARG A 113 16.96 -9.33 -3.67
N ALA A 114 16.64 -10.08 -2.61
CA ALA A 114 15.89 -9.58 -1.46
C ALA A 114 16.80 -9.16 -0.27
N ARG A 115 18.12 -9.37 -0.39
CA ARG A 115 19.10 -9.08 0.65
C ARG A 115 20.24 -8.26 0.07
N VAL A 116 20.85 -7.43 0.92
CA VAL A 116 21.99 -6.57 0.56
C VAL A 116 23.08 -7.43 -0.10
N PRO A 117 23.57 -7.07 -1.30
CA PRO A 117 24.70 -7.74 -1.93
C PRO A 117 25.94 -7.66 -1.03
N LYS A 118 26.73 -8.73 -0.97
CA LYS A 118 27.95 -8.76 -0.12
C LYS A 118 28.98 -7.65 -0.46
N ASN A 119 28.91 -7.06 -1.65
CA ASN A 119 29.81 -6.01 -2.13
C ASN A 119 29.07 -4.67 -2.36
N SER A 120 28.02 -4.38 -1.58
CA SER A 120 27.18 -3.18 -1.78
C SER A 120 27.95 -1.86 -1.71
N GLU A 121 29.00 -1.78 -0.89
CA GLU A 121 29.83 -0.56 -0.75
C GLU A 121 30.68 -0.27 -1.99
N GLU A 122 31.24 -1.31 -2.62
CA GLU A 122 32.03 -1.17 -3.87
C GLU A 122 31.13 -0.75 -5.03
N ILE A 123 29.97 -1.39 -5.19
CA ILE A 123 29.06 -1.11 -6.30
C ILE A 123 28.44 0.29 -6.16
N GLN A 124 28.14 0.73 -4.93
CA GLN A 124 27.60 2.07 -4.69
C GLN A 124 28.63 3.17 -4.99
N SER A 125 29.91 2.95 -4.67
CA SER A 125 31.02 3.84 -5.04
C SER A 125 31.24 3.95 -6.56
N GLU A 126 30.92 2.90 -7.33
CA GLU A 126 30.98 2.94 -8.79
C GLU A 126 29.79 3.66 -9.43
N LEU A 127 28.60 3.61 -8.80
CA LEU A 127 27.39 4.28 -9.29
C LEU A 127 27.35 5.79 -8.99
N GLU A 128 28.12 6.24 -7.98
CA GLU A 128 28.22 7.65 -7.58
C GLU A 128 29.32 8.44 -8.31
N LYS A 129 30.09 7.79 -9.20
CA LYS A 129 31.12 8.40 -10.06
C LYS A 129 30.57 8.78 -11.43
#